data_AF-M9YLK9-F1
#
_entry.id   AF-M9YLK9-F1
#
_cell.length_a   1.000
_cell.length_b   1.000
_cell.length_c   1.000
_cell.angle_alpha   90.00
_cell.angle_beta   90.00
_cell.angle_gamma   90.00
#
_symmetry.space_group_name_H-M   'P 1'
#
loop_
_entity.id
_entity.type
_entity.pdbx_description
1 polymer ?
#
loop_
_entity_poly.entity_id
_entity_poly.type
_entity_poly.pdbx_seq_one_letter_code
_entity_poly.pdbx_strand_id
1 'polypeptide(L)'
;MPDHLHRLLALRSGSLATLLKRIKARSAQAINREFGLSGQLRQCAYHDRAMRRDDDLQAMARYVVANPLCAELIPKLADYPLRDAV
;
A
#
# COMPACT_ATOMS: atom_id res chain seq x y z
N MET A 1 6.51 -2.90 3.71
CA MET A 1 6.94 -2.17 4.91
C MET A 1 6.14 -2.71 6.09
N PRO A 2 6.75 -2.87 7.28
CA PRO A 2 6.09 -3.45 8.45
C PRO A 2 5.02 -2.54 9.06
N ASP A 3 5.13 -1.23 8.83
CA ASP A 3 4.33 -0.17 9.46
C ASP A 3 3.35 0.52 8.48
N HIS A 4 3.65 0.54 7.18
CA HIS A 4 2.81 1.19 6.17
C HIS A 4 2.75 0.44 4.82
N LEU A 5 1.95 0.97 3.89
CA LEU A 5 1.67 0.36 2.59
C LEU A 5 1.84 1.39 1.47
N HIS A 6 2.68 1.09 0.47
CA HIS A 6 2.74 1.82 -0.80
C HIS A 6 2.06 1.02 -1.91
N ARG A 7 1.15 1.66 -2.67
CA ARG A 7 0.42 1.03 -3.79
C ARG A 7 0.21 2.03 -4.92
N LEU A 8 0.34 1.53 -6.15
CA LEU A 8 -0.20 2.18 -7.34
C LEU A 8 -1.59 1.62 -7.61
N LEU A 9 -2.55 2.51 -7.88
CA LEU A 9 -3.95 2.16 -8.07
C LEU A 9 -4.49 2.89 -9.30
N ALA A 10 -5.13 2.14 -10.18
CA ALA A 10 -5.95 2.70 -11.26
C ALA A 10 -7.43 2.57 -10.86
N LEU A 11 -8.10 3.70 -10.65
CA LEU A 11 -9.52 3.70 -10.30
C LEU A 11 -10.35 3.55 -11.58
N ARG A 12 -11.16 2.49 -11.65
CA ARG A 12 -12.14 2.31 -12.74
C ARG A 12 -13.46 3.07 -12.48
N SER A 13 -13.80 3.28 -11.22
CA SER A 13 -15.02 3.96 -10.79
C SER A 13 -14.91 4.44 -9.35
N GLY A 14 -15.63 5.50 -9.00
CA GLY A 14 -15.68 6.04 -7.65
C GLY A 14 -14.42 6.82 -7.26
N SER A 15 -14.29 7.15 -5.97
CA SER A 15 -13.19 7.96 -5.45
C SER A 15 -12.15 7.12 -4.72
N LEU A 16 -10.90 7.64 -4.69
CA LEU A 16 -9.82 7.08 -3.89
C LEU A 16 -10.20 7.00 -2.40
N ALA A 17 -10.87 8.02 -1.89
CA ALA A 17 -11.33 8.09 -0.51
C ALA A 17 -12.27 6.93 -0.15
N THR A 18 -13.24 6.63 -1.02
CA THR A 18 -14.17 5.50 -0.82
C THR A 18 -13.44 4.17 -0.82
N LEU A 19 -12.50 3.97 -1.76
CA LEU A 19 -11.70 2.75 -1.84
C LEU A 19 -10.85 2.56 -0.58
N LEU A 20 -10.09 3.58 -0.18
CA LEU A 20 -9.19 3.50 0.97
C LEU A 20 -9.95 3.36 2.30
N LYS A 21 -11.13 3.98 2.44
CA LYS A 21 -12.02 3.75 3.59
C LYS A 21 -12.37 2.26 3.72
N ARG A 22 -12.74 1.61 2.62
CA ARG A 22 -13.09 0.17 2.61
C ARG A 22 -11.88 -0.73 2.89
N ILE A 23 -10.73 -0.47 2.26
CA ILE A 23 -9.50 -1.24 2.47
C ILE A 23 -9.07 -1.17 3.94
N LYS A 24 -9.03 0.04 4.52
CA LYS A 24 -8.64 0.23 5.93
C LYS A 24 -9.60 -0.46 6.88
N ALA A 25 -10.91 -0.27 6.70
CA ALA A 25 -11.91 -0.89 7.57
C ALA A 25 -11.87 -2.42 7.51
N ARG A 26 -11.86 -3.00 6.30
CA ARG A 26 -11.86 -4.46 6.13
C ARG A 26 -10.58 -5.11 6.64
N SER A 27 -9.42 -4.51 6.36
CA SER A 27 -8.15 -5.06 6.86
C SER A 27 -8.03 -4.94 8.37
N ALA A 28 -8.43 -3.80 8.96
CA ALA A 28 -8.43 -3.64 10.42
C ALA A 28 -9.36 -4.66 11.09
N GLN A 29 -10.57 -4.86 10.56
CA GLN A 29 -11.50 -5.85 11.10
C GLN A 29 -10.95 -7.28 11.02
N ALA A 30 -10.36 -7.66 9.88
CA ALA A 30 -9.81 -9.01 9.69
C ALA A 30 -8.63 -9.26 10.64
N ILE A 31 -7.70 -8.31 10.75
CA ILE A 31 -6.55 -8.41 11.65
C ILE A 31 -7.01 -8.44 13.11
N ASN A 32 -7.91 -7.54 13.51
CA ASN A 32 -8.42 -7.53 14.87
C ASN A 32 -9.10 -8.85 15.25
N ARG A 33 -9.87 -9.44 14.32
CA ARG A 33 -10.51 -10.74 14.53
C ARG A 33 -9.49 -11.86 14.68
N GLU A 34 -8.47 -11.89 13.83
CA GLU A 34 -7.44 -12.93 13.84
C GLU A 34 -6.62 -12.91 15.14
N PHE A 35 -6.23 -11.72 15.60
CA PHE A 35 -5.38 -11.56 16.78
C PHE A 35 -6.15 -11.28 18.08
N GLY A 36 -7.49 -11.34 18.07
CA GLY A 36 -8.32 -11.03 19.24
C GLY A 36 -8.18 -9.58 19.74
N LEU A 37 -7.75 -8.66 18.87
CA LEU A 37 -7.55 -7.25 19.21
C LEU A 37 -8.85 -6.45 19.06
N SER A 38 -8.90 -5.29 19.72
CA SER A 38 -9.97 -4.31 19.53
C SER A 38 -9.38 -2.90 19.39
N GLY A 39 -10.10 -2.01 18.72
CA GLY A 39 -9.68 -0.62 18.53
C GLY A 39 -9.07 -0.31 17.16
N GLN A 40 -8.42 0.86 17.07
CA GLN A 40 -7.93 1.43 15.83
C GLN A 40 -6.54 0.88 15.45
N LEU A 41 -6.49 0.14 14.34
CA LEU A 41 -5.23 -0.39 13.80
C LEU A 41 -4.54 0.53 12.78
N ARG A 42 -5.31 1.33 12.04
CA ARG A 42 -4.82 2.13 10.91
C ARG A 42 -4.77 3.61 11.29
N GLN A 43 -3.69 4.30 10.90
CA GLN A 43 -3.60 5.76 11.01
C GLN A 43 -4.76 6.45 10.25
N CYS A 44 -5.24 7.55 10.82
CA CYS A 44 -6.17 8.47 10.16
C CYS A 44 -5.54 9.07 8.88
N ALA A 45 -6.36 9.30 7.85
CA ALA A 45 -5.93 9.85 6.55
C ALA A 45 -4.95 8.97 5.74
N TYR A 46 -4.69 9.34 4.50
CA TYR A 46 -3.75 8.66 3.60
C TYR A 46 -3.01 9.71 2.79
N HIS A 47 -1.81 9.36 2.30
CA HIS A 47 -1.08 10.18 1.36
C HIS A 47 -1.35 9.67 -0.05
N ASP A 48 -1.73 10.56 -0.96
CA ASP A 48 -1.92 10.24 -2.37
C ASP A 48 -1.14 11.20 -3.27
N ARG A 49 -0.75 10.69 -4.44
CA ARG A 49 -0.18 11.47 -5.52
C ARG A 49 -0.86 11.00 -6.80
N ALA A 50 -1.63 11.89 -7.42
CA ALA A 50 -2.20 11.63 -8.73
C ALA A 50 -1.09 11.62 -9.81
N MET A 51 -1.06 10.57 -10.62
CA MET A 51 -0.15 10.47 -11.75
C MET A 51 -0.65 11.34 -12.91
N ARG A 52 0.24 12.12 -13.51
CA ARG A 52 -0.01 12.93 -14.71
C ARG A 52 0.41 12.16 -15.95
N ARG A 53 -0.02 12.64 -17.12
CA ARG A 53 0.25 11.99 -18.40
C ARG A 53 1.75 11.84 -18.70
N ASP A 54 2.56 12.79 -18.24
CA ASP A 54 4.01 12.82 -18.50
C ASP A 54 4.83 12.15 -17.38
N ASP A 55 4.18 11.63 -16.34
CA ASP A 55 4.86 10.86 -15.31
C ASP A 55 5.23 9.46 -15.84
N ASP A 56 6.45 9.00 -15.55
CA ASP A 56 6.90 7.67 -15.91
C ASP A 56 6.28 6.62 -14.95
N LEU A 57 5.24 5.94 -15.45
CA LEU A 57 4.57 4.84 -14.73
C LEU A 57 5.54 3.73 -14.33
N GLN A 58 6.51 3.38 -15.17
CA GLN A 58 7.47 2.33 -14.86
C GLN A 58 8.41 2.77 -13.73
N ALA A 59 8.88 4.02 -13.76
CA ALA A 59 9.69 4.56 -12.68
C ALA A 59 8.93 4.56 -11.34
N MET A 60 7.65 4.95 -11.34
CA MET A 60 6.80 4.90 -10.14
C MET A 60 6.59 3.46 -9.65
N ALA A 61 6.35 2.51 -10.56
CA ALA A 61 6.17 1.10 -10.21
C ALA A 61 7.45 0.51 -9.60
N ARG A 62 8.61 0.81 -10.21
CA ARG A 62 9.93 0.43 -9.68
C ARG A 62 10.16 0.99 -8.29
N TYR A 63 9.81 2.26 -8.05
CA TYR A 63 9.90 2.88 -6.74
C TYR A 63 9.06 2.14 -5.68
N VAL A 64 7.78 1.86 -5.97
CA VAL A 64 6.90 1.16 -5.02
C VAL A 64 7.44 -0.23 -4.67
N VAL A 65 7.94 -0.95 -5.65
CA VAL A 65 8.52 -2.29 -5.47
C VAL A 65 9.86 -2.23 -4.73
N ALA A 66 10.68 -1.19 -4.99
CA ALA A 66 11.99 -1.00 -4.36
C ALA A 66 11.94 -0.42 -2.94
N ASN A 67 10.80 0.09 -2.46
CA ASN A 67 10.71 0.71 -1.14
C ASN A 67 11.25 -0.14 0.03
N PRO A 68 11.01 -1.46 0.12
CA PRO A 68 11.62 -2.29 1.16
C PRO A 68 13.15 -2.33 1.09
N LEU A 69 13.73 -2.25 -0.12
CA LEU A 69 15.18 -2.16 -0.32
C LEU A 69 15.69 -0.78 0.11
N CYS A 70 15.03 0.30 -0.30
CA CYS A 70 15.38 1.65 0.09
C CYS A 70 15.27 1.90 1.61
N ALA A 71 14.41 1.14 2.29
CA ALA A 71 14.26 1.18 3.74
C ALA A 71 15.15 0.15 4.47
N GLU A 72 16.09 -0.49 3.77
CA GLU A 72 17.06 -1.44 4.32
C GLU A 72 16.42 -2.64 5.05
N LEU A 73 15.17 -2.96 4.74
CA LEU A 73 14.46 -4.10 5.36
C LEU A 73 14.88 -5.45 4.78
N ILE A 74 15.42 -5.43 3.56
CA ILE A 74 15.86 -6.61 2.82
C ILE A 74 17.16 -6.28 2.08
N PRO A 75 18.07 -7.25 1.91
CA PRO A 75 19.31 -7.04 1.17
C PRO A 75 19.12 -7.13 -0.34
N LYS A 76 18.07 -7.82 -0.80
CA LYS A 76 17.75 -7.98 -2.23
C LYS A 76 16.25 -7.87 -2.42
N LEU A 77 15.83 -7.27 -3.55
CA LEU A 77 14.42 -7.17 -3.89
C LEU A 77 13.73 -8.54 -3.97
N ALA A 78 14.47 -9.57 -4.39
CA ALA A 78 14.01 -10.95 -4.47
C ALA A 78 13.64 -11.58 -3.11
N ASP A 79 13.90 -10.89 -2.00
CA ASP A 79 13.52 -11.34 -0.66
C ASP A 79 12.20 -10.71 -0.21
N TYR A 80 11.62 -9.79 -0.98
CA TYR A 80 10.28 -9.26 -0.71
C TYR A 80 9.21 -10.15 -1.35
N PRO A 81 8.36 -10.83 -0.56
CA PRO A 81 7.35 -11.74 -1.10
C PRO A 81 6.21 -11.01 -1.83
N LEU A 82 6.00 -9.73 -1.53
CA LEU A 82 4.93 -8.91 -2.09
C LEU A 82 5.41 -8.03 -3.25
N ARG A 83 6.55 -8.35 -3.86
CA ARG A 83 7.10 -7.62 -5.01
C ARG A 83 6.34 -7.91 -6.30
N ASP A 84 5.74 -9.11 -6.39
CA ASP A 84 5.04 -9.58 -7.59
C ASP A 84 3.60 -9.07 -7.53
N ALA A 85 3.39 -7.85 -8.04
CA ALA A 85 2.05 -7.32 -8.29
C ALA A 85 1.66 -7.72 -9.72
N VAL A 86 0.93 -8.84 -9.86
CA VAL A 86 0.28 -9.26 -11.12
C VAL A 86 -0.94 -8.39 -11.40
#